data_AF-A0A3A1UWI7-F1
#
_entry.id   AF-A0A3A1UWI7-F1
#
_cell.length_a   1.000
_cell.length_b   1.000
_cell.length_c   1.000
_cell.angle_alpha   90.00
_cell.angle_beta   90.00
_cell.angle_gamma   90.00
#
_symmetry.space_group_name_H-M   'P 1'
#
loop_
_entity.id
_entity.type
_entity.pdbx_description
1 polymer ?
#
loop_
_entity_poly.entity_id
_entity_poly.type
_entity_poly.pdbx_seq_one_letter_code
_entity_poly.pdbx_strand_id
1 'polypeptide(L)'
;MAMNDTSRMITISEDIFHHPGLDIYSQMVYIVLRGYLTSESDALEVSEVSKLGRMSEKQAIKALQKLVEAKILPNKLYRRLVGDFRDDRLTWAAKGLLQFCKENPAIDMQTLLELVDESGEEEQDVRKALRELNQYGYLEEYPAWRRLVN
;
A
#
# COMPACT_ATOMS: atom_id res chain seq x y z
N MET A 1 23.77 11.35 34.01
CA MET A 1 22.58 10.99 33.21
C MET A 1 22.85 11.48 31.79
N ALA A 2 23.40 10.63 30.94
CA ALA A 2 23.80 11.02 29.59
C ALA A 2 22.55 11.08 28.69
N MET A 3 22.25 12.27 28.16
CA MET A 3 21.32 12.41 27.04
C MET A 3 22.01 11.78 25.84
N ASN A 4 21.55 10.60 25.42
CA ASN A 4 21.97 9.97 24.18
C ASN A 4 21.31 10.74 23.03
N ASP A 5 21.88 11.90 22.71
CA ASP A 5 21.54 12.67 21.53
C ASP A 5 22.22 11.99 20.33
N THR A 6 21.72 10.82 19.94
CA THR A 6 22.02 10.25 18.63
C THR A 6 21.38 11.16 17.59
N SER A 7 22.10 12.22 17.24
CA SER A 7 21.90 12.97 16.00
C SER A 7 22.04 11.96 14.86
N ARG A 8 20.93 11.32 14.48
CA ARG A 8 20.83 10.54 13.26
C ARG A 8 21.01 11.55 12.13
N MET A 9 22.19 11.56 11.51
CA MET A 9 22.47 12.40 10.36
C MET A 9 21.69 11.81 9.17
N ILE A 10 20.42 12.16 9.07
CA ILE A 10 19.55 11.73 7.97
C ILE A 10 19.92 12.59 6.78
N THR A 11 20.59 12.01 5.79
CA THR A 11 20.76 12.67 4.49
C THR A 11 19.46 12.52 3.72
N ILE A 12 18.64 13.57 3.74
CA ILE A 12 17.41 13.67 2.93
C ILE A 12 17.81 14.34 1.63
N SER A 13 17.54 13.71 0.49
CA SER A 13 17.81 14.36 -0.80
C SER A 13 16.94 15.61 -0.91
N GLU A 14 17.54 16.73 -1.32
CA GLU A 14 16.80 17.96 -1.59
C GLU A 14 15.81 17.81 -2.76
N ASP A 15 16.00 16.78 -3.59
CA ASP A 15 15.15 16.48 -4.74
C ASP A 15 13.68 16.29 -4.34
N ILE A 16 13.41 15.77 -3.13
CA ILE A 16 12.03 15.54 -2.67
C ILE A 16 11.25 16.85 -2.52
N PHE A 17 11.93 17.94 -2.14
CA PHE A 17 11.31 19.26 -1.96
C PHE A 17 10.98 19.93 -3.29
N HIS A 18 11.67 19.53 -4.36
CA HIS A 18 11.52 20.09 -5.70
C HIS A 18 10.73 19.17 -6.64
N HIS A 19 10.31 17.99 -6.18
CA HIS A 19 9.60 17.03 -7.02
C HIS A 19 8.22 17.58 -7.43
N PRO A 20 7.95 17.71 -8.75
CA PRO A 20 6.66 18.22 -9.21
C PRO A 20 5.54 17.24 -8.80
N GLY A 21 4.45 17.77 -8.26
CA GLY A 21 3.28 16.98 -7.84
C GLY A 21 3.30 16.47 -6.39
N LEU A 22 4.41 16.64 -5.65
CA LEU A 22 4.42 16.39 -4.20
C LEU A 22 4.03 17.66 -3.44
N ASP A 23 3.09 17.51 -2.52
CA ASP A 23 2.73 18.55 -1.57
C ASP A 23 3.55 18.43 -0.27
N ILE A 24 3.38 19.41 0.61
CA ILE A 24 4.06 19.45 1.91
C ILE A 24 3.78 18.20 2.76
N TYR A 25 2.60 17.59 2.63
CA TYR A 25 2.28 16.36 3.37
C TYR A 25 3.06 15.16 2.82
N SER A 26 3.16 15.04 1.51
CA SER A 26 3.95 14.00 0.83
C SER A 26 5.44 14.11 1.18
N GLN A 27 5.97 15.34 1.15
CA GLN A 27 7.35 15.61 1.56
C GLN A 27 7.58 15.25 3.04
N MET A 28 6.66 15.66 3.93
CA MET A 28 6.78 15.38 5.35
C MET A 28 6.69 13.88 5.67
N VAL A 29 5.77 13.15 5.03
CA VAL A 29 5.69 11.69 5.16
C VAL A 29 7.00 11.05 4.71
N TYR A 30 7.57 11.48 3.58
CA TYR A 30 8.87 10.97 3.14
C TYR A 30 9.98 11.19 4.18
N ILE A 31 10.06 12.39 4.77
CA ILE A 31 11.02 12.73 5.83
C ILE A 31 10.84 11.81 7.04
N VAL A 32 9.61 11.64 7.52
CA VAL A 32 9.27 10.76 8.65
C VAL A 32 9.71 9.32 8.34
N LEU A 33 9.35 8.78 7.18
CA LEU A 33 9.73 7.42 6.83
C LEU A 33 11.25 7.26 6.76
N ARG A 34 11.99 8.22 6.19
CA ARG A 34 13.46 8.16 6.10
C ARG A 34 14.17 8.32 7.44
N GLY A 35 13.57 9.02 8.40
CA GLY A 35 14.13 9.18 9.74
C GLY A 35 13.87 8.01 10.68
N TYR A 36 12.76 7.30 10.48
CA TYR A 36 12.27 6.29 11.41
C TYR A 36 12.30 4.86 10.88
N LEU A 37 12.20 4.63 9.56
CA LEU A 37 12.40 3.32 8.97
C LEU A 37 13.89 3.11 8.70
N THR A 38 14.56 2.46 9.65
CA THR A 38 15.96 2.02 9.53
C THR A 38 16.08 0.61 8.97
N SER A 39 15.03 -0.20 9.11
CA SER A 39 14.91 -1.54 8.53
C SER A 39 13.49 -1.83 8.03
N GLU A 40 13.33 -2.83 7.14
CA GLU A 40 11.99 -3.27 6.69
C GLU A 40 11.12 -3.83 7.83
N SER A 41 11.74 -4.18 8.97
CA SER A 41 11.08 -4.70 10.17
C SER A 41 10.55 -3.63 11.11
N ASP A 42 10.87 -2.36 10.89
CA ASP A 42 10.37 -1.26 11.72
C ASP A 42 8.86 -1.07 11.45
N ALA A 43 8.05 -1.52 12.40
CA ALA A 43 6.60 -1.43 12.37
C ALA A 43 6.16 -0.02 12.76
N LEU A 44 6.14 0.88 11.78
CA LEU A 44 5.54 2.20 11.94
C LEU A 44 4.09 2.12 11.47
N GLU A 45 3.14 2.56 12.29
CA GLU A 45 1.73 2.63 11.87
C GLU A 45 1.40 3.97 11.20
N VAL A 46 0.34 4.03 10.39
CA VAL A 46 -0.15 5.32 9.83
C VAL A 46 -0.45 6.33 10.92
N SER A 47 -0.95 5.89 12.08
CA SER A 47 -1.24 6.76 13.22
C SER A 47 0.02 7.43 13.79
N GLU A 48 1.16 6.75 13.72
CA GLU A 48 2.46 7.28 14.14
C GLU A 48 3.03 8.21 13.07
N VAL A 49 2.95 7.82 11.80
CA VAL A 49 3.33 8.68 10.66
C VAL A 49 2.58 10.01 10.72
N SER A 50 1.26 9.97 10.98
CA SER A 50 0.43 11.17 11.04
C SER A 50 0.79 12.06 12.23
N LYS A 51 1.06 11.47 13.40
CA LYS A 51 1.51 12.20 14.59
C LYS A 51 2.87 12.86 14.37
N LEU A 52 3.86 12.11 13.89
CA LEU A 52 5.21 12.61 13.63
C LEU A 52 5.22 13.69 12.54
N GLY A 53 4.42 13.50 11.49
CA GLY A 53 4.26 14.46 10.41
C GLY A 53 3.29 15.61 10.70
N ARG A 54 2.70 15.68 11.91
CA ARG A 54 1.75 16.70 12.35
C ARG A 54 0.57 16.90 11.38
N MET A 55 -0.03 15.79 10.97
CA MET A 55 -1.15 15.76 10.02
C MET A 55 -2.22 14.75 10.47
N SER A 56 -3.39 14.77 9.84
CA SER A 56 -4.40 13.72 10.04
C SER A 56 -4.00 12.41 9.37
N GLU A 57 -4.53 11.28 9.84
CA GLU A 57 -4.30 9.98 9.20
C GLU A 57 -4.77 9.96 7.74
N LYS A 58 -5.86 10.66 7.42
CA LYS A 58 -6.36 10.79 6.04
C LYS A 58 -5.36 11.52 5.14
N GLN A 59 -4.71 12.56 5.65
CA GLN A 59 -3.63 13.25 4.93
C GLN A 59 -2.40 12.35 4.78
N ALA A 60 -2.04 11.61 5.83
CA ALA A 60 -0.93 10.66 5.78
C ALA A 60 -1.15 9.57 4.73
N ILE A 61 -2.35 8.96 4.67
CA ILE A 61 -2.69 7.95 3.65
C ILE A 61 -2.58 8.54 2.24
N LYS A 62 -3.18 9.72 2.00
CA LYS A 62 -3.11 10.38 0.69
C LYS A 62 -1.68 10.73 0.29
N ALA A 63 -0.86 11.18 1.24
CA ALA A 63 0.55 11.46 1.03
C ALA A 63 1.34 10.18 0.69
N LEU A 64 1.13 9.09 1.43
CA LEU A 64 1.70 7.78 1.13
C LEU A 64 1.31 7.29 -0.28
N GLN A 65 0.04 7.47 -0.66
CA GLN A 65 -0.46 7.12 -1.99
C GLN A 65 0.28 7.89 -3.09
N LYS A 66 0.38 9.23 -2.96
CA LYS A 66 1.12 10.07 -3.93
C LYS A 66 2.57 9.65 -4.08
N LEU A 67 3.23 9.29 -2.98
CA LEU A 67 4.63 8.84 -3.02
C LEU A 67 4.79 7.50 -3.75
N VAL A 68 3.81 6.60 -3.66
CA VAL A 68 3.80 5.36 -4.44
C VAL A 68 3.52 5.61 -5.92
N GLU A 69 2.55 6.48 -6.22
CA GLU A 69 2.21 6.88 -7.60
C GLU A 69 3.40 7.54 -8.30
N ALA A 70 4.17 8.35 -7.56
CA ALA A 70 5.43 8.95 -8.00
C ALA A 70 6.60 7.95 -8.06
N LYS A 71 6.38 6.67 -7.72
CA LYS A 71 7.41 5.61 -7.65
C LYS A 71 8.57 5.89 -6.69
N ILE A 72 8.33 6.75 -5.71
CA ILE A 72 9.29 7.09 -4.65
C ILE A 72 9.25 6.03 -3.55
N LEU A 73 8.07 5.49 -3.26
CA LEU A 73 7.88 4.37 -2.34
C LEU A 73 7.38 3.11 -3.06
N PRO A 74 7.80 1.91 -2.62
CA PRO A 74 7.29 0.66 -3.17
C PRO A 74 5.85 0.40 -2.69
N ASN A 75 5.03 -0.24 -3.55
CA ASN A 75 3.65 -0.63 -3.21
C ASN A 75 3.59 -1.48 -1.93
N LYS A 76 4.54 -2.41 -1.76
CA LYS A 76 4.62 -3.27 -0.57
C LYS A 76 4.69 -2.48 0.74
N LEU A 77 5.48 -1.40 0.79
CA LEU A 77 5.59 -0.57 1.99
C LEU A 77 4.28 0.16 2.28
N TYR A 78 3.64 0.71 1.24
CA TYR A 78 2.33 1.34 1.39
C TYR A 78 1.27 0.36 1.91
N ARG A 79 1.17 -0.84 1.32
CA ARG A 79 0.23 -1.87 1.76
C ARG A 79 0.43 -2.22 3.23
N ARG A 80 1.69 -2.38 3.64
CA ARG A 80 2.05 -2.67 5.03
C ARG A 80 1.61 -1.57 6.00
N LEU A 81 1.81 -0.30 5.63
CA LEU A 81 1.47 0.85 6.48
C LEU A 81 -0.05 1.08 6.55
N VAL A 82 -0.70 1.15 5.38
CA VAL A 82 -2.11 1.52 5.26
C VAL A 82 -3.02 0.36 5.63
N GLY A 83 -2.64 -0.86 5.27
CA GLY A 83 -3.49 -2.04 5.38
C GLY A 83 -4.53 -2.10 4.26
N ASP A 84 -5.03 -3.30 3.99
CA ASP A 84 -5.79 -3.57 2.76
C ASP A 84 -7.15 -2.85 2.73
N PHE A 85 -7.85 -2.83 3.87
CA PHE A 85 -9.20 -2.26 3.95
C PHE A 85 -9.22 -0.73 3.96
N ARG A 86 -8.09 -0.09 4.31
CA ARG A 86 -7.94 1.37 4.32
C ARG A 86 -7.35 1.90 3.01
N ASP A 87 -6.98 1.04 2.07
CA ASP A 87 -6.57 1.48 0.75
C ASP A 87 -7.78 1.94 -0.06
N ASP A 88 -7.94 3.25 -0.21
CA ASP A 88 -9.03 3.87 -0.98
C ASP A 88 -8.87 3.65 -2.50
N ARG A 89 -7.71 3.14 -2.94
CA ARG A 89 -7.48 2.77 -4.34
C ARG A 89 -8.16 1.47 -4.73
N LEU A 90 -8.53 0.63 -3.74
CA LEU A 90 -9.20 -0.65 -3.93
C LEU A 90 -10.73 -0.53 -3.78
N THR A 91 -11.47 -1.04 -4.76
CA THR A 91 -12.91 -1.26 -4.67
C THR A 91 -13.25 -2.30 -3.59
N TRP A 92 -14.49 -2.27 -3.11
CA TRP A 92 -14.98 -3.26 -2.15
C TRP A 92 -14.89 -4.69 -2.69
N ALA A 93 -15.22 -4.89 -3.98
CA ALA A 93 -15.06 -6.19 -4.65
C ALA A 93 -13.60 -6.66 -4.65
N ALA A 94 -12.64 -5.77 -5.00
CA ALA A 94 -11.23 -6.09 -4.94
C ALA A 94 -10.74 -6.44 -3.52
N LYS A 95 -11.22 -5.73 -2.49
CA LYS A 95 -10.91 -6.05 -1.08
C LYS A 95 -11.46 -7.41 -0.66
N GLY A 96 -12.69 -7.73 -1.04
CA GLY A 96 -13.31 -9.04 -0.78
C GLY A 96 -12.53 -10.16 -1.47
N LEU A 97 -12.21 -9.97 -2.75
CA LEU A 97 -11.43 -10.93 -3.53
C LEU A 97 -10.01 -11.13 -2.96
N LEU A 98 -9.38 -10.06 -2.46
CA LEU A 98 -8.09 -10.15 -1.78
C LEU A 98 -8.16 -10.96 -0.49
N GLN A 99 -9.21 -10.77 0.31
CA GLN A 99 -9.41 -11.58 1.52
C GLN A 99 -9.56 -13.05 1.16
N PHE A 100 -10.37 -13.36 0.15
CA PHE A 100 -10.54 -14.72 -0.33
C PHE A 100 -9.23 -15.32 -0.90
N CYS A 101 -8.44 -14.51 -1.62
CA CYS A 101 -7.13 -14.88 -2.14
C CYS A 101 -6.14 -15.29 -1.03
N LYS A 102 -6.20 -14.63 0.14
CA LYS A 102 -5.36 -14.98 1.30
C LYS A 102 -5.69 -16.35 1.88
N GLU A 103 -6.97 -16.71 1.87
CA GLU A 103 -7.47 -17.98 2.37
C GLU A 103 -7.26 -19.11 1.35
N ASN A 104 -7.22 -18.77 0.05
CA ASN A 104 -7.12 -19.71 -1.06
C ASN A 104 -5.95 -19.35 -2.00
N PRO A 105 -4.68 -19.44 -1.55
CA PRO A 105 -3.53 -18.92 -2.31
C PRO A 105 -3.22 -19.65 -3.62
N ALA A 106 -3.76 -20.84 -3.83
CA ALA A 106 -3.46 -21.74 -4.96
C ALA A 106 -4.68 -22.02 -5.86
N ILE A 107 -5.67 -21.12 -5.91
CA ILE A 107 -6.87 -21.32 -6.73
C ILE A 107 -6.57 -21.22 -8.24
N ASP A 108 -7.40 -21.86 -9.06
CA ASP A 108 -7.47 -21.66 -10.51
C ASP A 108 -8.69 -20.81 -10.92
N MET A 109 -8.72 -20.36 -12.18
CA MET A 109 -9.79 -19.48 -12.68
C MET A 109 -11.15 -20.18 -12.67
N GLN A 110 -11.17 -21.48 -12.96
CA GLN A 110 -12.42 -22.21 -13.10
C GLN A 110 -13.13 -22.33 -11.75
N THR A 111 -12.41 -22.77 -10.72
CA THR A 111 -12.92 -22.83 -9.34
C THR A 111 -13.33 -21.45 -8.84
N LEU A 112 -12.58 -20.40 -9.18
CA LEU A 112 -12.95 -19.03 -8.82
C LEU A 112 -14.27 -18.61 -9.46
N LEU A 113 -14.48 -18.90 -10.74
CA LEU A 113 -15.72 -18.55 -11.45
C LEU A 113 -16.92 -19.36 -10.98
N GLU A 114 -16.74 -20.64 -10.65
CA GLU A 114 -17.81 -21.48 -10.07
C GLU A 114 -18.32 -20.88 -8.74
N LEU A 115 -17.41 -20.39 -7.89
CA LEU A 115 -17.78 -19.74 -6.62
C LEU A 115 -18.45 -18.36 -6.79
N VAL A 116 -18.11 -17.66 -7.88
CA VAL A 116 -18.66 -16.34 -8.22
C VAL A 116 -20.05 -16.47 -8.84
N ASP A 117 -20.29 -17.51 -9.63
CA ASP A 117 -21.61 -17.81 -10.19
C ASP A 117 -22.62 -18.13 -9.07
N GLU A 118 -22.17 -18.81 -8.01
CA GLU A 118 -22.97 -19.07 -6.80
C GLU A 118 -23.31 -17.80 -6.00
N SER A 119 -22.49 -16.73 -6.09
CA SER A 119 -22.72 -15.46 -5.40
C SER A 119 -23.53 -14.44 -6.21
N GLY A 120 -23.79 -14.72 -7.50
CA GLY A 120 -24.50 -13.83 -8.42
C GLY A 120 -23.66 -12.64 -8.90
N GLU A 121 -22.33 -12.70 -8.74
CA GLU A 121 -21.39 -11.72 -9.29
C GLU A 121 -21.08 -12.03 -10.77
N GLU A 122 -20.83 -11.00 -11.58
CA GLU A 122 -20.47 -11.19 -12.98
C GLU A 122 -18.97 -11.50 -13.13
N GLU A 123 -18.59 -12.44 -14.01
CA GLU A 123 -17.19 -12.74 -14.35
C GLU A 123 -16.38 -11.46 -14.67
N GLN A 124 -17.03 -10.49 -15.32
CA GLN A 124 -16.41 -9.22 -15.68
C GLN A 124 -15.96 -8.42 -14.45
N ASP A 125 -16.73 -8.46 -13.36
CA ASP A 125 -16.41 -7.75 -12.12
C ASP A 125 -15.23 -8.41 -11.40
N VAL A 126 -15.16 -9.74 -11.39
CA VAL A 126 -14.00 -10.49 -10.88
C VAL A 126 -12.74 -10.14 -11.67
N ARG A 127 -12.81 -10.15 -13.00
CA ARG A 127 -11.67 -9.78 -13.84
C ARG A 127 -11.24 -8.33 -13.64
N LYS A 128 -12.17 -7.43 -13.33
CA LYS A 128 -11.87 -6.03 -13.01
C LYS A 128 -11.16 -5.93 -11.65
N ALA A 129 -11.68 -6.62 -10.63
CA ALA A 129 -11.07 -6.71 -9.31
C ALA A 129 -9.66 -7.31 -9.35
N LEU A 130 -9.44 -8.39 -10.12
CA LEU A 130 -8.12 -8.99 -10.34
C LEU A 130 -7.12 -8.01 -10.97
N ARG A 131 -7.57 -7.27 -11.99
CA ARG A 131 -6.73 -6.24 -12.64
C ARG A 131 -6.35 -5.12 -11.67
N GLU A 132 -7.28 -4.70 -10.83
CA GLU A 132 -7.08 -3.69 -9.79
C GLU A 132 -6.05 -4.15 -8.74
N LEU A 133 -6.21 -5.38 -8.23
CA LEU A 133 -5.26 -5.99 -7.29
C LEU A 133 -3.86 -6.11 -7.91
N ASN A 134 -3.76 -6.51 -9.19
CA ASN A 134 -2.49 -6.58 -9.89
C ASN A 134 -1.86 -5.19 -10.10
N GLN A 135 -2.65 -4.19 -10.47
CA GLN A 135 -2.18 -2.81 -10.70
C GLN A 135 -1.52 -2.22 -9.45
N TYR A 136 -2.09 -2.46 -8.26
CA TYR A 136 -1.53 -1.97 -6.99
C TYR A 136 -0.59 -2.98 -6.32
N GLY A 137 -0.18 -4.01 -7.06
CA GLY A 137 0.83 -4.99 -6.69
C GLY A 137 0.38 -6.04 -5.68
N TYR A 138 -0.89 -6.07 -5.27
CA TYR A 138 -1.39 -7.00 -4.24
C TYR A 138 -1.16 -8.48 -4.60
N LEU A 139 -1.13 -8.80 -5.90
CA LEU A 139 -0.88 -10.16 -6.40
C LEU A 139 0.60 -10.54 -6.50
N GLU A 140 1.54 -9.68 -6.10
CA GLU A 140 2.98 -10.00 -6.10
C GLU A 140 3.30 -11.20 -5.21
N GLU A 141 2.56 -11.36 -4.11
CA GLU A 141 2.72 -12.44 -3.13
C GLU A 141 1.86 -13.67 -3.48
N TYR A 142 1.04 -13.61 -4.54
CA TYR A 142 0.11 -14.65 -4.96
C TYR A 142 0.32 -15.02 -6.44
N PRO A 143 1.36 -15.82 -6.76
CA PRO A 143 1.71 -16.12 -8.15
C PRO A 143 0.62 -16.85 -8.94
N ALA A 144 -0.19 -17.70 -8.29
CA ALA A 144 -1.31 -18.38 -8.93
C ALA A 144 -2.37 -17.39 -9.40
N TRP A 145 -2.79 -16.50 -8.50
CA TRP A 145 -3.74 -15.43 -8.74
C TRP A 145 -3.28 -14.44 -9.81
N ARG A 146 -1.98 -14.10 -9.81
CA ARG A 146 -1.40 -13.21 -10.82
C ARG A 146 -1.55 -13.77 -12.25
N ARG A 147 -1.59 -15.09 -12.42
CA ARG A 147 -1.80 -15.72 -13.73
C ARG A 147 -3.25 -15.58 -14.22
N LEU A 148 -4.21 -15.36 -13.32
CA LEU A 148 -5.64 -15.24 -13.62
C LEU A 148 -6.04 -13.88 -14.20
N VAL A 149 -5.13 -12.90 -14.16
CA VAL A 149 -5.37 -11.53 -14.66
C VAL A 149 -5.40 -11.48 -16.20
N ASN A 150 -4.85 -12.49 -16.87
CA ASN A 150 -4.71 -12.57 -18.33
C ASN A 150 -5.95 -13.13 -19.03
#